data_AF-A0A7C5ZF87-F1
#
_entry.id   AF-A0A7C5ZF87-F1
#
_cell.length_a   1.000
_cell.length_b   1.000
_cell.length_c   1.000
_cell.angle_alpha   90.00
_cell.angle_beta   90.00
_cell.angle_gamma   90.00
#
_symmetry.space_group_name_H-M   'P 1'
#
loop_
_entity.id
_entity.type
_entity.pdbx_description
1 polymer ?
#
loop_
_entity_poly.entity_id
_entity_poly.type
_entity_poly.pdbx_seq_one_letter_code
_entity_poly.pdbx_strand_id
1 'polypeptide(L)'
;MKSYRENGDCVLKIYPVGKLRRLAEQNAQVVLMTGRPVNLPPMGAFERFVIHEYLKDREGIKTTSFGENGVDRHVEIHPLFGRNLKKARRRLTR
;
A
#
# COMPACT_ATOMS: atom_id res chain seq x y z
N MET A 1 14.86 13.36 8.14
CA MET A 1 14.61 14.28 7.00
C MET A 1 15.19 13.62 5.75
N LYS A 2 14.39 13.35 4.70
CA LYS A 2 14.91 12.76 3.45
C LYS A 2 14.49 13.65 2.27
N SER A 3 15.48 14.19 1.58
CA SER A 3 15.33 14.88 0.30
C SER A 3 15.39 13.85 -0.82
N TYR A 4 14.41 13.85 -1.72
CA TYR A 4 14.47 13.05 -2.94
C TYR A 4 15.16 13.89 -4.01
N ARG A 5 16.10 13.30 -4.74
CA ARG A 5 16.66 13.92 -5.94
C ARG A 5 15.74 13.57 -7.09
N GLU A 6 15.00 14.55 -7.58
CA GLU A 6 14.14 14.45 -8.76
C GLU A 6 14.67 15.48 -9.77
N ASN A 7 15.21 15.02 -10.90
CA ASN A 7 15.74 15.89 -11.98
C ASN A 7 16.80 16.94 -11.58
N GLY A 8 17.63 16.65 -10.57
CA GLY A 8 18.65 17.60 -10.08
C GLY A 8 18.16 18.52 -8.96
N ASP A 9 16.85 18.59 -8.73
CA ASP A 9 16.24 19.34 -7.63
C ASP A 9 15.99 18.43 -6.41
N CYS A 10 16.29 18.94 -5.22
CA CYS A 10 15.97 18.28 -3.96
C CYS A 10 14.56 18.66 -3.52
N VAL A 11 13.55 17.85 -3.85
CA VAL A 11 12.16 18.12 -3.47
C VAL A 11 11.85 17.48 -2.10
N LEU A 12 11.34 18.32 -1.18
CA LEU A 12 10.84 17.90 0.13
C LEU A 12 9.33 17.67 0.03
N LYS A 13 8.90 16.42 -0.19
CA LYS A 13 7.49 16.02 -0.06
C LYS A 13 7.26 15.60 1.40
N ILE A 14 6.48 16.38 2.15
CA ILE A 14 6.03 16.04 3.51
C ILE A 14 4.52 15.83 3.46
N TYR A 15 4.07 14.59 3.65
CA TYR A 15 2.67 14.31 3.90
C TYR A 15 2.40 14.30 5.42
N PRO A 16 1.43 15.11 5.91
CA PRO A 16 0.94 14.97 7.29
C PRO A 16 0.46 13.54 7.54
N VAL A 17 0.77 12.97 8.71
CA VAL A 17 0.42 11.60 9.09
C VAL A 17 -1.06 11.30 8.89
N GLY A 18 -1.95 12.25 9.19
CA GLY A 18 -3.39 12.09 8.97
C GLY A 18 -3.77 11.88 7.49
N LYS A 19 -3.08 12.54 6.56
CA LYS A 19 -3.30 12.34 5.11
C LYS A 19 -2.85 10.94 4.67
N LEU A 20 -1.72 10.45 5.20
CA LEU A 20 -1.23 9.09 4.90
C LEU A 20 -2.19 8.01 5.40
N ARG A 21 -2.72 8.15 6.62
CA ARG A 21 -3.72 7.23 7.15
C ARG A 21 -5.01 7.21 6.33
N ARG A 22 -5.49 8.39 5.92
CA ARG A 22 -6.67 8.50 5.04
C ARG A 22 -6.42 7.83 3.68
N LEU A 23 -5.26 8.09 3.06
CA LEU A 23 -4.85 7.46 1.82
C LEU A 23 -4.81 5.93 1.97
N ALA A 24 -4.22 5.43 3.05
CA ALA A 24 -4.12 4.01 3.35
C ALA A 24 -5.49 3.36 3.50
N GLU A 25 -6.39 3.96 4.29
CA GLU A 25 -7.75 3.46 4.50
C GLU A 25 -8.55 3.40 3.19
N GLN A 26 -8.53 4.48 2.40
CA GLN A 26 -9.26 4.54 1.14
C GLN A 26 -8.81 3.44 0.16
N ASN A 27 -7.51 3.23 0.01
CA ASN A 27 -6.98 2.19 -0.88
C ASN A 27 -7.21 0.78 -0.32
N ALA A 28 -7.14 0.58 1.00
CA ALA A 28 -7.49 -0.68 1.63
C ALA A 28 -8.96 -1.07 1.35
N GLN A 29 -9.89 -0.12 1.45
CA GLN A 29 -11.29 -0.35 1.10
C GLN A 29 -11.48 -0.72 -0.36
N VAL A 30 -10.76 -0.06 -1.29
CA VAL A 30 -10.77 -0.43 -2.71
C VAL A 30 -10.28 -1.86 -2.91
N VAL A 31 -9.21 -2.28 -2.24
CA VAL A 31 -8.69 -3.65 -2.33
C VAL A 31 -9.69 -4.67 -1.79
N LEU A 32 -10.34 -4.38 -0.66
CA LEU A 32 -11.34 -5.25 -0.08
C LEU A 32 -12.58 -5.38 -0.98
N MET A 33 -13.02 -4.27 -1.58
CA MET A 33 -14.20 -4.24 -2.46
C MET A 33 -13.93 -4.91 -3.81
N THR A 34 -12.76 -4.67 -4.41
CA THR A 34 -12.43 -5.16 -5.77
C THR A 34 -11.74 -6.52 -5.78
N GLY A 35 -11.14 -6.92 -4.66
CA GLY A 35 -10.29 -8.10 -4.57
C GLY A 35 -9.03 -8.02 -5.45
N ARG A 36 -8.62 -6.80 -5.86
CA ARG A 36 -7.42 -6.56 -6.67
C ARG A 36 -6.38 -5.78 -5.87
N PRO A 37 -5.08 -6.03 -6.09
CA PRO A 37 -4.04 -5.25 -5.45
C PRO A 37 -4.02 -3.81 -5.96
N VAL A 38 -3.57 -2.88 -5.11
CA VAL A 38 -3.44 -1.46 -5.44
C VAL A 38 -2.05 -0.96 -5.05
N ASN A 39 -1.44 -0.19 -5.94
CA ASN A 39 -0.14 0.44 -5.73
C ASN A 39 -0.36 1.88 -5.29
N LEU A 40 0.29 2.27 -4.19
CA LEU A 40 0.25 3.64 -3.70
C LEU A 40 1.30 4.49 -4.43
N PRO A 41 1.17 5.82 -4.40
CA PRO A 41 2.22 6.70 -4.93
C PRO A 41 3.59 6.44 -4.27
N PRO A 42 4.70 6.65 -4.98
CA PRO A 42 6.04 6.59 -4.40
C PRO A 42 6.18 7.52 -3.19
N MET A 43 6.81 7.01 -2.14
CA MET A 43 6.88 7.70 -0.86
C MET A 43 8.08 7.23 -0.03
N GLY A 44 8.45 8.01 0.96
CA GLY A 44 9.60 7.76 1.82
C GLY A 44 9.49 6.59 2.77
N ALA A 45 10.64 6.20 3.33
CA ALA A 45 10.69 5.15 4.34
C ALA A 45 9.77 5.43 5.54
N PHE A 46 9.71 6.68 6.02
CA PHE A 46 8.82 7.07 7.12
C PHE A 46 7.34 6.97 6.72
N GLU A 47 7.00 7.41 5.52
CA GLU A 47 5.63 7.41 5.02
C GLU A 47 5.14 5.98 4.80
N ARG A 48 5.98 5.12 4.20
CA ARG A 48 5.72 3.68 4.08
C ARG A 48 5.55 3.03 5.45
N PHE A 49 6.38 3.40 6.44
CA PHE A 49 6.25 2.92 7.82
C PHE A 49 4.89 3.30 8.42
N VAL A 50 4.47 4.56 8.28
CA VAL A 50 3.15 5.03 8.77
C VAL A 50 2.01 4.22 8.14
N ILE A 51 2.08 3.94 6.84
CA ILE A 51 1.05 3.16 6.15
C ILE A 51 1.06 1.69 6.59
N HIS A 52 2.25 1.08 6.65
CA HIS A 52 2.40 -0.29 7.10
C HIS A 52 1.87 -0.47 8.52
N GLU A 53 2.25 0.42 9.44
CA GLU A 53 1.80 0.35 10.83
C GLU A 53 0.30 0.56 10.95
N TYR A 54 -0.27 1.51 10.19
CA TYR A 54 -1.70 1.77 10.22
C TYR A 54 -2.55 0.60 9.70
N LEU A 55 -2.06 -0.13 8.70
CA LEU A 55 -2.77 -1.26 8.08
C LEU A 55 -2.36 -2.64 8.63
N LYS A 56 -1.43 -2.69 9.59
CA LYS A 56 -0.83 -3.93 10.10
C LYS A 56 -1.87 -4.92 10.65
N ASP A 57 -2.80 -4.40 11.45
CA ASP A 57 -3.82 -5.21 12.13
C ASP A 57 -5.13 -5.27 11.35
N ARG A 58 -5.14 -4.76 10.11
CA ARG A 58 -6.34 -4.73 9.29
C ARG A 58 -6.58 -6.06 8.61
N GLU A 59 -7.70 -6.70 8.93
CA GLU A 59 -8.07 -7.98 8.35
C GLU A 59 -8.34 -7.90 6.84
N GLY A 60 -8.09 -9.02 6.15
CA GLY A 60 -8.41 -9.16 4.73
C GLY A 60 -7.41 -8.52 3.76
N ILE A 61 -6.36 -7.85 4.25
CA ILE A 61 -5.32 -7.24 3.41
C ILE A 61 -3.90 -7.50 3.93
N LYS A 62 -2.91 -7.36 3.05
CA LYS A 62 -1.48 -7.40 3.37
C LYS A 62 -0.79 -6.25 2.63
N THR A 63 0.13 -5.58 3.31
CA THR A 63 0.96 -4.53 2.70
C THR A 63 2.37 -5.02 2.42
N THR A 64 2.96 -4.63 1.29
CA THR A 64 4.38 -4.88 0.97
C THR A 64 5.02 -3.61 0.38
N SER A 65 6.28 -3.34 0.70
CA SER A 65 7.04 -2.28 0.02
C SER A 65 7.68 -2.83 -1.25
N PHE A 66 7.41 -2.22 -2.40
CA PHE A 66 7.98 -2.59 -3.70
C PHE A 66 8.85 -1.44 -4.27
N GLY A 67 9.81 -1.76 -5.13
CA GLY A 67 10.79 -0.82 -5.73
C GLY A 67 12.20 -0.93 -5.13
N GLU A 68 13.20 -0.52 -5.92
CA GLU A 68 14.62 -0.67 -5.56
C GLU A 68 15.14 0.56 -4.82
N ASN A 69 14.87 1.75 -5.34
CA ASN A 69 15.45 3.01 -4.89
C ASN A 69 14.43 3.91 -4.18
N GLY A 70 14.90 4.90 -3.42
CA GLY A 70 14.02 5.74 -2.61
C GLY A 70 12.93 6.49 -3.40
N VAL A 71 13.11 6.67 -4.71
CA VAL A 71 12.26 7.46 -5.61
C VAL A 71 11.13 6.65 -6.26
N ASP A 72 11.34 5.36 -6.55
CA ASP A 72 10.35 4.44 -7.12
C ASP A 72 9.67 3.58 -6.04
N ARG A 73 10.23 3.56 -4.84
CA ARG A 73 9.70 2.76 -3.74
C ARG A 73 8.34 3.24 -3.26
N HIS A 74 7.42 2.29 -3.23
CA HIS A 74 6.03 2.50 -2.82
C HIS A 74 5.50 1.33 -2.00
N VAL A 75 4.28 1.48 -1.48
CA VAL A 75 3.54 0.41 -0.80
C VAL A 75 2.53 -0.18 -1.78
N GLU A 76 2.46 -1.49 -1.83
CA GLU A 76 1.38 -2.25 -2.46
C GLU A 76 0.47 -2.82 -1.38
N ILE A 77 -0.85 -2.73 -1.59
CA ILE A 77 -1.87 -3.36 -0.74
C ILE A 77 -2.46 -4.54 -1.52
N HIS A 78 -2.35 -5.73 -0.96
CA HIS A 78 -2.81 -6.99 -1.54
C HIS A 78 -3.98 -7.57 -0.74
N PRO A 79 -4.99 -8.15 -1.38
CA PRO A 79 -6.06 -8.85 -0.68
C PRO A 79 -5.58 -10.20 -0.11
N LEU A 80 -5.95 -10.50 1.13
CA LEU A 80 -5.62 -11.77 1.82
C LEU A 80 -6.71 -12.85 1.72
N PHE A 81 -7.75 -12.65 0.89
CA PHE A 81 -8.85 -13.60 0.66
C PHE A 81 -8.43 -15.01 0.16
N GLY A 82 -7.12 -15.27 0.06
CA GLY A 82 -6.46 -16.34 -0.66
C GLY A 82 -6.41 -17.73 -0.05
N ARG A 83 -7.21 -18.09 0.97
CA ARG A 83 -7.45 -19.53 1.24
C ARG A 83 -8.90 -19.95 1.01
N ASN A 84 -9.87 -19.21 1.56
CA ASN A 84 -11.26 -19.67 1.53
C ASN A 84 -12.02 -19.23 0.27
N LEU A 85 -11.79 -18.02 -0.25
CA LEU A 85 -12.49 -17.55 -1.46
C LEU A 85 -11.94 -18.18 -2.75
N LYS A 86 -10.63 -18.44 -2.85
CA LYS A 86 -10.07 -19.24 -3.97
C LYS A 86 -10.64 -20.67 -3.99
N LYS A 87 -10.79 -21.31 -2.82
CA LYS A 87 -11.43 -22.63 -2.69
C LYS A 87 -12.91 -22.57 -3.05
N ALA A 88 -13.64 -21.58 -2.54
CA ALA A 88 -15.06 -21.39 -2.85
C ALA A 88 -15.28 -21.13 -4.35
N ARG A 89 -14.48 -20.26 -4.97
CA ARG A 89 -14.54 -20.00 -6.41
C ARG A 89 -14.23 -21.26 -7.23
N ARG A 90 -13.22 -22.04 -6.85
CA ARG A 90 -12.89 -23.32 -7.50
C ARG A 90 -14.03 -24.35 -7.39
N ARG A 91 -14.79 -24.36 -6.28
CA ARG A 91 -15.95 -25.24 -6.10
C ARG A 91 -17.15 -24.84 -6.96
N LEU A 92 -17.33 -23.55 -7.22
CA LEU A 92 -18.42 -23.02 -8.04
C LEU A 92 -18.21 -23.15 -9.55
N THR A 93 -16.98 -23.46 -9.99
CA THR A 93 -16.63 -23.63 -11.41
C THR A 93 -16.44 -25.11 -11.78
N ARG A 94 -16.89 -26.04 -10.94
CA ARG A 94 -16.83 -27.49 -11.16
C ARG A 94 -18.24 -28.05 -11.27
#